data_AF-A0A371MQN8-F1
#
_entry.id   AF-A0A371MQN8-F1
#
_cell.length_a   1.000
_cell.length_b   1.000
_cell.length_c   1.000
_cell.angle_alpha   90.00
_cell.angle_beta   90.00
_cell.angle_gamma   90.00
#
_symmetry.space_group_name_H-M   'P 1'
#
loop_
_entity.id
_entity.type
_entity.pdbx_description
1 polymer ?
#
loop_
_entity_poly.entity_id
_entity_poly.type
_entity_poly.pdbx_seq_one_letter_code
_entity_poly.pdbx_strand_id
1 'polypeptide(L)'
;GNVGRGNRVNGLITPHRPMSLEASAGKNPVSHVGKLYNLVATNAAERIHQTLGTEYAAVKLLSQIRRPVTEPVAVDVDTTARADDAVRGLVREELDAIDSLTDDLVAGDVQLF
;
A
#
# COMPACT_ATOMS: atom_id res chain seq x y z
N GLY A 1 -25.60 4.32 -1.41
CA GLY A 1 -24.45 3.62 -0.82
C GLY A 1 -23.55 4.63 -0.14
N ASN A 2 -22.83 4.24 0.91
CA ASN A 2 -21.94 5.14 1.66
C ASN A 2 -20.47 4.85 1.33
N VAL A 3 -19.65 5.91 1.28
CA VAL A 3 -18.20 5.80 1.05
C VAL A 3 -17.54 4.94 2.13
N GLY A 4 -16.57 4.11 1.72
CA GLY A 4 -15.82 3.25 2.64
C GLY A 4 -16.50 1.94 3.05
N ARG A 5 -17.74 1.69 2.61
CA ARG A 5 -18.50 0.45 2.91
C ARG A 5 -18.49 -0.60 1.80
N GLY A 6 -17.58 -0.47 0.84
CA GLY A 6 -17.41 -1.39 -0.28
C GLY A 6 -16.04 -2.05 -0.29
N ASN A 7 -15.54 -2.29 -1.48
CA ASN A 7 -14.23 -2.87 -1.74
C ASN A 7 -13.08 -2.09 -1.09
N ARG A 8 -11.98 -2.79 -0.81
CA ARG A 8 -10.69 -2.18 -0.44
C ARG A 8 -9.98 -1.70 -1.71
N VAL A 9 -8.76 -1.17 -1.57
CA VAL A 9 -7.96 -0.68 -2.71
C VAL A 9 -7.66 -1.76 -3.76
N ASN A 10 -7.64 -3.04 -3.35
CA ASN A 10 -7.48 -4.18 -4.23
C ASN A 10 -8.78 -4.60 -4.96
N GLY A 11 -9.87 -3.83 -4.82
CA GLY A 11 -11.14 -4.13 -5.48
C GLY A 11 -11.96 -5.24 -4.82
N LEU A 12 -11.58 -5.77 -3.65
CA LEU A 12 -12.28 -6.86 -2.97
C LEU A 12 -12.59 -6.57 -1.49
N ILE A 13 -13.46 -7.38 -0.91
CA ILE A 13 -13.62 -7.54 0.55
C ILE A 13 -13.20 -8.97 0.89
N THR A 14 -12.14 -9.12 1.68
CA THR A 14 -11.46 -10.40 1.92
C THR A 14 -11.40 -10.73 3.42
N PRO A 15 -12.46 -11.32 4.02
CA PRO A 15 -12.56 -11.53 5.47
C PRO A 15 -11.41 -12.35 6.09
N HIS A 16 -10.77 -13.21 5.31
CA HIS A 16 -9.64 -14.04 5.74
C HIS A 16 -8.26 -13.40 5.52
N ARG A 17 -8.20 -12.15 5.08
CA ARG A 17 -6.95 -11.40 4.89
C ARG A 17 -6.94 -10.14 5.75
N PRO A 18 -5.77 -9.67 6.22
CA PRO A 18 -5.66 -8.36 6.83
C PRO A 18 -6.19 -7.28 5.89
N MET A 19 -6.99 -6.35 6.42
CA MET A 19 -7.57 -5.24 5.64
C MET A 19 -7.50 -3.95 6.44
N SER A 20 -7.23 -2.84 5.75
CA SER A 20 -7.44 -1.51 6.30
C SER A 20 -8.93 -1.14 6.27
N LEU A 21 -9.41 -0.56 7.38
CA LEU A 21 -10.75 0.01 7.45
C LEU A 21 -10.83 1.41 6.83
N GLU A 22 -9.70 2.01 6.47
CA GLU A 22 -9.66 3.36 5.92
C GLU A 22 -10.38 3.43 4.57
N ALA A 23 -11.28 4.39 4.44
CA ALA A 23 -11.92 4.68 3.17
C ALA A 23 -10.92 5.43 2.28
N SER A 24 -10.45 4.79 1.20
CA SER A 24 -9.51 5.42 0.27
C SER A 24 -10.18 6.38 -0.72
N ALA A 25 -11.48 6.22 -0.96
CA ALA A 25 -12.25 7.04 -1.90
C ALA A 25 -12.47 8.47 -1.41
N GLY A 26 -12.28 9.44 -2.32
CA GLY A 26 -12.48 10.87 -2.05
C GLY A 26 -11.45 11.50 -1.10
N LYS A 27 -10.47 10.73 -0.62
CA LYS A 27 -9.37 11.26 0.20
C LYS A 27 -8.31 11.93 -0.66
N ASN A 28 -7.72 13.00 -0.13
CA ASN A 28 -6.67 13.77 -0.79
C ASN A 28 -5.50 12.84 -1.19
N PRO A 29 -5.17 12.70 -2.49
CA PRO A 29 -4.11 11.81 -2.95
C PRO A 29 -2.72 12.24 -2.51
N VAL A 30 -2.52 13.51 -2.16
CA VAL A 30 -1.21 14.08 -1.77
C VAL A 30 -0.94 13.92 -0.28
N SER A 31 -1.93 14.21 0.56
CA SER A 31 -1.70 14.35 2.00
C SER A 31 -2.31 13.25 2.85
N HIS A 32 -3.23 12.44 2.30
CA HIS A 32 -3.93 11.43 3.08
C HIS A 32 -3.12 10.14 3.18
N VAL A 33 -2.33 10.02 4.25
CA VAL A 33 -1.44 8.87 4.50
C VAL A 33 -2.14 7.52 4.37
N GLY A 34 -3.38 7.40 4.86
CA GLY A 34 -4.12 6.12 4.79
C GLY A 34 -4.44 5.68 3.36
N LYS A 35 -4.58 6.61 2.42
CA LYS A 35 -4.81 6.30 1.00
C LYS A 35 -3.50 5.85 0.36
N LEU A 36 -2.44 6.65 0.53
CA LEU A 36 -1.11 6.38 0.01
C LEU A 36 -0.58 5.04 0.52
N TYR A 37 -0.67 4.77 1.81
CA TYR A 37 -0.13 3.54 2.39
C TYR A 37 -0.86 2.28 1.93
N ASN A 38 -2.17 2.35 1.70
CA ASN A 38 -2.88 1.21 1.14
C ASN A 38 -2.41 0.91 -0.29
N LEU A 39 -2.13 1.94 -1.09
CA LEU A 39 -1.61 1.77 -2.46
C LEU A 39 -0.18 1.23 -2.46
N VAL A 40 0.72 1.87 -1.72
CA VAL A 40 2.12 1.47 -1.59
C VAL A 40 2.23 0.03 -1.08
N ALA A 41 1.47 -0.32 -0.05
CA ALA A 41 1.46 -1.70 0.47
C ALA A 41 0.98 -2.72 -0.57
N THR A 42 -0.01 -2.35 -1.39
CA THR A 42 -0.52 -3.21 -2.47
C THR A 42 0.54 -3.39 -3.55
N ASN A 43 1.16 -2.30 -4.01
CA ASN A 43 2.21 -2.34 -5.02
C ASN A 43 3.44 -3.13 -4.54
N ALA A 44 3.85 -2.91 -3.30
CA ALA A 44 4.99 -3.62 -2.71
C ALA A 44 4.73 -5.13 -2.61
N ALA A 45 3.54 -5.53 -2.16
CA ALA A 45 3.15 -6.94 -2.12
C ALA A 45 3.14 -7.58 -3.52
N GLU A 46 2.61 -6.88 -4.52
CA GLU A 46 2.59 -7.34 -5.91
C GLU A 46 4.01 -7.46 -6.48
N ARG A 47 4.87 -6.48 -6.24
CA ARG A 47 6.28 -6.52 -6.69
C ARG A 47 7.07 -7.64 -6.02
N ILE A 48 6.84 -7.91 -4.74
CA ILE A 48 7.43 -9.07 -4.04
C ILE A 48 6.98 -10.36 -4.74
N HIS A 49 5.68 -10.52 -4.99
CA HIS A 49 5.12 -11.68 -5.68
C HIS A 49 5.76 -11.89 -7.06
N GLN A 50 5.76 -10.86 -7.90
CA GLN A 50 6.23 -10.93 -9.27
C GLN A 50 7.76 -11.11 -9.37
N THR A 51 8.52 -10.41 -8.53
CA THR A 51 9.99 -10.40 -8.63
C THR A 51 10.62 -11.64 -8.00
N LEU A 52 10.06 -12.10 -6.86
CA LEU A 52 10.64 -13.20 -6.08
C LEU A 52 9.89 -14.53 -6.28
N GLY A 53 8.80 -14.55 -7.06
CA GLY A 53 8.03 -15.75 -7.35
C GLY A 53 7.33 -16.34 -6.12
N THR A 54 6.94 -15.49 -5.16
CA THR A 54 6.45 -15.93 -3.85
C THR A 54 4.96 -16.23 -3.90
N GLU A 55 4.51 -17.34 -3.33
CA GLU A 55 3.06 -17.67 -3.28
C GLU A 55 2.23 -16.64 -2.50
N TYR A 56 2.83 -15.96 -1.52
CA TYR A 56 2.12 -15.01 -0.68
C TYR A 56 3.03 -13.86 -0.23
N ALA A 57 2.48 -12.66 -0.28
CA ALA A 57 3.05 -11.46 0.32
C ALA A 57 1.91 -10.56 0.81
N ALA A 58 2.05 -10.01 2.01
CA ALA A 58 1.19 -8.98 2.57
C ALA A 58 2.06 -7.94 3.27
N VAL A 59 1.83 -6.67 2.93
CA VAL A 59 2.58 -5.54 3.47
C VAL A 59 1.64 -4.67 4.31
N LYS A 60 2.11 -4.22 5.46
CA LYS A 60 1.39 -3.31 6.36
C LYS A 60 2.31 -2.16 6.72
N LEU A 61 1.81 -0.94 6.55
CA LEU A 61 2.52 0.29 6.87
C LEU A 61 1.80 1.02 8.00
N LEU A 62 2.52 1.36 9.07
CA LEU A 62 1.98 2.10 10.20
C LEU A 62 2.48 3.54 10.16
N SER A 63 1.56 4.49 10.02
CA SER A 63 1.86 5.92 10.10
C SER A 63 1.72 6.46 11.52
N GLN A 64 2.28 7.65 11.73
CA GLN A 64 2.05 8.45 12.93
C GLN A 64 1.79 9.90 12.52
N ILE A 65 0.79 10.52 13.16
CA ILE A 65 0.49 11.94 12.95
C ILE A 65 1.75 12.78 13.22
N ARG A 66 2.03 13.75 12.32
CA ARG A 66 3.20 14.63 12.32
C ARG A 66 4.53 13.95 11.96
N ARG A 67 4.52 12.75 11.37
CA ARG A 67 5.69 12.19 10.67
C ARG A 67 5.55 12.35 9.15
N PRO A 68 6.68 12.48 8.42
CA PRO A 68 6.67 12.41 6.97
C PRO A 68 6.02 11.11 6.47
N VAL A 69 5.29 11.19 5.36
CA VAL A 69 4.63 10.02 4.77
C VAL A 69 5.65 8.97 4.31
N THR A 70 6.84 9.40 3.91
CA THR A 70 7.97 8.54 3.53
C THR A 70 8.64 7.84 4.73
N GLU A 71 8.26 8.18 5.97
CA GLU A 71 8.84 7.62 7.20
C GLU A 71 7.78 6.91 8.06
N PRO A 72 7.33 5.70 7.67
CA PRO A 72 6.44 4.90 8.50
C PRO A 72 7.12 4.53 9.82
N VAL A 73 6.34 4.48 10.91
CA VAL A 73 6.82 4.05 12.24
C VAL A 73 7.16 2.56 12.25
N ALA A 74 6.41 1.78 11.47
CA ALA A 74 6.68 0.36 11.29
C ALA A 74 6.25 -0.08 9.89
N VAL A 75 7.00 -1.04 9.37
CA VAL A 75 6.71 -1.77 8.14
C VAL A 75 6.72 -3.24 8.53
N ASP A 76 5.60 -3.92 8.32
CA ASP A 76 5.45 -5.34 8.62
C ASP A 76 5.13 -6.09 7.32
N VAL A 77 5.93 -7.11 7.03
CA VAL A 77 5.82 -7.90 5.80
C VAL A 77 5.69 -9.37 6.18
N ASP A 78 4.57 -9.95 5.76
CA ASP A 78 4.27 -11.37 5.92
C ASP A 78 4.33 -12.03 4.53
N THR A 79 5.30 -12.91 4.32
CA THR A 79 5.57 -13.48 2.99
C THR A 79 6.16 -14.88 3.07
N THR A 80 5.97 -15.66 2.02
CA THR A 80 6.66 -16.95 1.80
C THR A 80 8.04 -16.78 1.16
N ALA A 81 8.47 -15.55 0.86
CA ALA A 81 9.82 -15.26 0.38
C ALA A 81 10.89 -15.75 1.37
N ARG A 82 12.05 -16.13 0.83
CA ARG A 82 13.25 -16.50 1.61
C ARG A 82 14.42 -15.57 1.34
N ALA A 83 14.13 -14.31 1.03
CA ALA A 83 15.10 -13.31 0.60
C ALA A 83 14.82 -11.95 1.26
N ASP A 84 15.04 -11.87 2.57
CA ASP A 84 14.69 -10.73 3.42
C ASP A 84 15.25 -9.39 2.89
N ASP A 85 16.50 -9.36 2.44
CA ASP A 85 17.13 -8.15 1.90
C ASP A 85 16.46 -7.69 0.60
N ALA A 86 16.07 -8.62 -0.27
CA ALA A 86 15.37 -8.31 -1.50
C ALA A 86 13.96 -7.79 -1.23
N VAL A 87 13.25 -8.43 -0.29
CA VAL A 87 11.93 -7.97 0.20
C VAL A 87 12.04 -6.54 0.74
N ARG A 88 13.02 -6.28 1.60
CA ARG A 88 13.26 -4.95 2.17
C ARG A 88 13.57 -3.92 1.09
N GLY A 89 14.38 -4.28 0.08
CA GLY A 89 14.69 -3.42 -1.06
C GLY A 89 13.44 -3.00 -1.83
N LEU A 90 12.62 -3.98 -2.24
CA LEU A 90 11.39 -3.72 -2.99
C LEU A 90 10.40 -2.83 -2.24
N VAL A 91 10.21 -3.08 -0.93
CA VAL A 91 9.32 -2.25 -0.11
C VAL A 91 9.85 -0.83 0.03
N ARG A 92 11.18 -0.66 0.15
CA ARG A 92 11.80 0.66 0.24
C ARG A 92 11.67 1.44 -1.05
N GLU A 93 11.86 0.80 -2.19
CA GLU A 93 11.67 1.42 -3.50
C GLU A 93 10.24 1.94 -3.69
N GLU A 94 9.22 1.19 -3.25
CA GLU A 94 7.83 1.65 -3.29
C GLU A 94 7.55 2.82 -2.33
N LEU A 95 8.18 2.84 -1.16
CA LEU A 95 8.08 3.97 -0.22
C LEU A 95 8.75 5.23 -0.77
N ASP A 96 9.92 5.08 -1.39
CA ASP A 96 10.69 6.17 -2.00
C ASP A 96 9.97 6.74 -3.24
N ALA A 97 9.09 5.96 -3.88
CA ALA A 97 8.28 6.36 -5.02
C ALA A 97 6.92 7.01 -4.67
N ILE A 98 6.64 7.28 -3.38
CA ILE A 98 5.36 7.86 -2.93
C ILE A 98 5.04 9.21 -3.59
N ASP A 99 6.05 10.03 -3.82
CA ASP A 99 5.87 11.35 -4.44
C ASP A 99 5.41 11.18 -5.90
N SER A 100 6.03 10.26 -6.65
CA SER A 100 5.61 9.92 -8.02
C SER A 100 4.18 9.34 -8.05
N LEU A 101 3.86 8.44 -7.11
CA LEU A 101 2.51 7.89 -6.98
C LEU A 101 1.46 8.99 -6.74
N THR A 102 1.84 10.03 -6.01
CA THR A 102 0.99 11.20 -5.76
C THR A 102 0.71 11.95 -7.06
N ASP A 103 1.74 12.17 -7.89
CA ASP A 103 1.59 12.82 -9.19
C ASP A 103 0.68 12.01 -10.13
N ASP A 104 0.86 10.69 -10.20
CA ASP A 104 0.02 9.80 -11.02
C ASP A 104 -1.45 9.81 -10.56
N LEU A 105 -1.68 9.86 -9.24
CA LEU A 105 -3.02 9.97 -8.65
C LEU A 105 -3.71 11.31 -8.96
N VAL A 106 -2.94 12.39 -9.07
CA VAL A 106 -3.45 13.72 -9.45
C VAL A 106 -3.74 13.79 -10.94
N ALA A 107 -2.90 13.14 -11.77
CA ALA A 107 -3.12 13.00 -13.21
C ALA A 107 -4.34 12.12 -13.54
N GLY A 108 -4.73 11.24 -12.60
CA GLY A 108 -5.85 10.30 -12.78
C GLY A 108 -5.44 8.98 -13.43
N ASP A 109 -4.15 8.69 -13.50
CA ASP A 109 -3.58 7.52 -14.15
C ASP A 109 -3.64 6.25 -13.27
N VAL A 110 -4.01 6.41 -12.00
CA VAL A 110 -4.21 5.30 -11.06
C VAL A 110 -5.70 5.05 -10.84
N GLN A 111 -6.20 3.89 -11.27
CA GLN A 111 -7.55 3.44 -10.92
C GLN A 111 -7.64 3.15 -9.42
N LEU A 112 -8.53 3.89 -8.76
CA LEU A 112 -8.96 3.62 -7.39
C LEU A 112 -10.39 3.09 -7.44
N PHE A 113 -10.51 1.76 -7.37
CA PHE A 113 -11.74 0.92 -7.37
C PHE A 113 -12.79 1.16 -8.46
#